data_AF-A0A2V7U5Y8-F1
#
_entry.id   AF-A0A2V7U5Y8-F1
#
_cell.length_a   1.000
_cell.length_b   1.000
_cell.length_c   1.000
_cell.angle_alpha   90.00
_cell.angle_beta   90.00
_cell.angle_gamma   90.00
#
_symmetry.space_group_name_H-M   'P 1'
#
loop_
_entity.id
_entity.type
_entity.pdbx_description
1 polymer ?
#
loop_
_entity_poly.entity_id
_entity_poly.type
_entity_poly.pdbx_seq_one_letter_code
_entity_poly.pdbx_strand_id
1 'polypeptide(L)' 'MPTAARIDALLSILNATDVGTLDSVADKLRQVQEELHGLDQPDLAARAGEAVAALRRGDVAEFKRARAFLQSKIGHLR' A
#
# COMPACT_ATOMS: atom_id res chain seq x y z
N MET A 1 -21.73 5.42 -4.89
CA MET A 1 -20.74 4.33 -4.94
C MET A 1 -19.43 4.83 -4.32
N PRO A 2 -19.30 4.88 -2.99
CA PRO A 2 -18.12 5.46 -2.31
C PRO A 2 -16.89 4.54 -2.36
N THR A 3 -17.09 3.22 -2.46
CA THR A 3 -16.03 2.21 -2.34
C THR A 3 -15.12 2.14 -3.56
N ALA A 4 -15.68 2.22 -4.77
CA ALA A 4 -14.90 2.14 -6.01
C ALA A 4 -13.95 3.33 -6.18
N ALA A 5 -14.41 4.55 -5.87
CA ALA A 5 -13.57 5.75 -5.89
C ALA A 5 -12.40 5.67 -4.88
N ARG A 6 -12.62 5.00 -3.74
CA ARG A 6 -11.60 4.77 -2.71
C ARG A 6 -10.54 3.77 -3.18
N ILE A 7 -10.97 2.69 -3.84
CA ILE A 7 -10.08 1.69 -4.43
C ILE A 7 -9.23 2.30 -5.54
N ASP A 8 -9.81 3.13 -6.41
CA ASP A 8 -9.08 3.81 -7.48
C ASP A 8 -8.02 4.79 -6.91
N ALA A 9 -8.30 5.45 -5.78
CA ALA A 9 -7.33 6.30 -5.09
C ALA A 9 -6.16 5.50 -4.49
N LEU A 10 -6.43 4.35 -3.87
CA LEU A 10 -5.39 3.46 -3.34
C LEU A 10 -4.47 2.93 -4.45
N LEU A 11 -5.04 2.57 -5.60
CA LEU A 11 -4.26 2.14 -6.76
C LEU A 11 -3.43 3.28 -7.35
N SER A 12 -3.96 4.50 -7.40
CA SER A 12 -3.22 5.69 -7.84
C SER A 12 -1.99 5.96 -6.94
N ILE A 13 -2.16 5.86 -5.62
CA ILE A 13 -1.08 6.01 -4.64
C ILE A 13 0.01 4.94 -4.83
N LEU A 14 -0.39 3.68 -4.99
CA LEU A 14 0.55 2.58 -5.23
C LEU A 14 1.27 2.71 -6.59
N ASN A 15 0.59 3.24 -7.61
CA ASN A 15 1.17 3.43 -8.95
C ASN A 15 2.10 4.62 -9.04
N ALA A 16 1.86 5.69 -8.28
CA ALA A 16 2.67 6.91 -8.25
C ALA A 16 4.04 6.76 -7.53
N THR A 17 4.57 5.54 -7.42
CA THR A 17 5.87 5.27 -6.80
C THR A 17 7.02 5.57 -7.79
N ASP A 18 7.01 6.75 -8.40
CA ASP A 18 8.15 7.31 -9.13
C ASP A 18 8.81 8.37 -8.24
N VAL A 19 10.00 8.02 -7.73
CA VAL A 19 11.03 8.89 -7.11
C VAL A 19 10.52 10.05 -6.24
N GLY A 20 9.64 9.76 -5.29
CA GLY A 20 9.50 10.56 -4.07
C GLY A 20 10.55 10.11 -3.04
N THR A 21 10.95 10.99 -2.12
CA THR A 21 11.79 10.61 -0.98
C THR A 21 11.20 9.37 -0.30
N LEU A 22 12.03 8.42 0.14
CA LEU A 22 11.61 7.18 0.79
C LEU A 22 10.55 7.41 1.89
N ASP A 23 10.63 8.55 2.58
CA ASP A 23 9.67 9.00 3.57
C ASP A 23 8.26 9.23 2.99
N SER A 24 8.16 9.88 1.83
CA SER A 24 6.85 10.11 1.16
C SER A 24 6.17 8.81 0.74
N VAL A 25 6.94 7.79 0.36
CA VAL A 25 6.42 6.45 0.02
C VAL A 25 6.01 5.71 1.29
N ALA A 26 6.80 5.83 2.36
CA ALA A 26 6.49 5.25 3.66
C ALA A 26 5.21 5.85 4.28
N ASP A 27 4.99 7.16 4.14
CA ASP A 27 3.81 7.84 4.65
C ASP A 27 2.55 7.44 3.87
N LYS A 28 2.64 7.34 2.54
CA LYS A 28 1.56 6.82 1.69
C LYS A 28 1.17 5.38 2.04
N LEU A 29 2.14 4.50 2.27
CA LEU A 29 1.88 3.11 2.70
C LEU A 29 1.28 3.03 4.10
N ARG A 30 1.65 3.94 5.00
CA ARG A 30 1.04 4.04 6.33
C ARG A 30 -0.43 4.45 6.24
N GLN A 31 -0.74 5.40 5.35
CA GLN A 31 -2.14 5.78 5.07
C GLN A 31 -2.94 4.59 4.51
N VAL A 32 -2.35 3.79 3.60
CA VAL A 32 -2.97 2.55 3.10
C VAL A 32 -3.23 1.55 4.23
N GLN A 33 -2.28 1.37 5.16
CA GLN A 33 -2.43 0.49 6.32
C GLN A 33 -3.61 0.93 7.22
N GLU A 34 -3.72 2.23 7.52
CA GLU A 34 -4.79 2.79 8.33
C GLU A 34 -6.16 2.62 7.66
N GLU A 35 -6.25 2.83 6.34
CA GLU A 35 -7.49 2.59 5.60
C GLU A 35 -7.87 1.10 5.57
N LEU A 36 -6.91 0.18 5.48
CA LEU A 36 -7.18 -1.25 5.54
C LEU A 36 -7.68 -1.70 6.91
N HIS A 37 -7.21 -1.08 8.00
CA HIS A 37 -7.81 -1.27 9.33
C HIS A 37 -9.26 -0.75 9.37
N GLY A 38 -9.53 0.42 8.78
CA GLY A 38 -10.89 0.97 8.68
C GLY A 38 -11.84 0.15 7.80
N LEU A 39 -11.31 -0.72 6.94
CA LEU A 39 -12.06 -1.64 6.08
C LEU A 39 -12.17 -3.07 6.64
N ASP A 40 -11.74 -3.27 7.88
CA ASP A 40 -11.76 -4.57 8.56
C ASP A 40 -10.94 -5.65 7.82
N GLN A 41 -9.81 -5.24 7.23
CA GLN A 41 -8.85 -6.09 6.50
C GLN A 41 -7.51 -6.20 7.24
N PRO A 42 -7.46 -6.87 8.41
CA PRO A 42 -6.27 -6.89 9.26
C PRO A 42 -5.06 -7.57 8.61
N ASP A 43 -5.28 -8.63 7.82
CA ASP A 43 -4.19 -9.35 7.13
C ASP A 43 -3.51 -8.48 6.06
N LEU A 44 -4.29 -7.67 5.36
CA LEU A 44 -3.76 -6.73 4.36
C LEU A 44 -3.05 -5.55 5.04
N ALA A 45 -3.59 -5.06 6.16
CA ALA A 45 -2.96 -4.03 6.95
C ALA A 45 -1.60 -4.49 7.51
N ALA A 46 -1.48 -5.73 7.97
CA ALA A 46 -0.21 -6.32 8.41
C ALA A 46 0.81 -6.33 7.26
N ARG A 47 0.39 -6.72 6.05
CA ARG A 47 1.25 -6.71 4.85
C ARG A 47 1.68 -5.32 4.41
N ALA A 48 0.82 -4.31 4.57
CA ALA A 48 1.20 -2.91 4.36
C ALA A 48 2.26 -2.45 5.37
N GLY A 49 2.13 -2.85 6.64
CA GLY A 49 3.14 -2.59 7.68
C GLY A 49 4.51 -3.23 7.37
N GLU A 50 4.51 -4.46 6.87
CA GLU A 50 5.74 -5.13 6.42
C GLU A 50 6.40 -4.40 5.24
N ALA A 51 5.62 -3.91 4.29
CA ALA A 51 6.13 -3.12 3.17
C ALA A 51 6.80 -1.81 3.65
N VAL A 52 6.22 -1.13 4.65
CA VAL A 52 6.83 0.05 5.28
C VAL A 52 8.14 -0.31 5.97
N ALA A 53 8.18 -1.43 6.70
CA ALA A 53 9.39 -1.89 7.39
C ALA A 53 10.51 -2.25 6.40
N ALA A 54 10.20 -2.95 5.31
CA ALA A 54 11.14 -3.27 4.25
C ALA A 54 11.72 -2.02 3.59
N LEU A 55 10.85 -1.05 3.28
CA LEU A 55 11.24 0.23 2.70
C LEU A 55 12.20 1.01 3.61
N ARG A 56 11.93 1.07 4.93
CA ARG A 56 12.80 1.71 5.92
C ARG A 56 14.14 1.02 6.11
N ARG A 57 14.20 -0.31 5.92
CA ARG A 57 15.46 -1.08 5.95
C ARG A 57 16.27 -0.96 4.66
N GLY A 58 15.76 -0.27 3.63
CA GLY A 58 16.40 -0.20 2.32
C GLY A 58 16.29 -1.50 1.51
N ASP A 59 15.43 -2.45 1.91
CA ASP A 59 15.17 -3.67 1.14
C ASP A 59 14.13 -3.40 0.05
N VAL A 60 14.62 -2.83 -1.05
CA VAL A 60 13.80 -2.46 -2.22
C VAL A 60 13.17 -3.70 -2.89
N ALA A 61 13.79 -4.87 -2.77
CA ALA A 61 13.29 -6.11 -3.40
C ALA A 61 12.11 -6.70 -2.62
N GLU A 62 12.17 -6.70 -1.29
CA GLU A 62 11.05 -7.04 -0.41
C GLU A 62 9.89 -6.04 -0.60
N PHE A 63 10.20 -4.74 -0.62
CA PHE A 63 9.19 -3.70 -0.86
C PHE A 63 8.45 -3.88 -2.20
N LYS A 64 9.16 -4.08 -3.31
CA LYS A 64 8.54 -4.30 -4.63
C LYS A 64 7.62 -5.53 -4.65
N ARG A 65 8.02 -6.62 -3.98
CA ARG A 65 7.20 -7.84 -3.87
C ARG A 65 5.92 -7.59 -3.07
N ALA A 66 6.02 -6.92 -1.93
CA ALA A 66 4.87 -6.58 -1.10
C ALA A 66 3.91 -5.62 -1.81
N ARG A 67 4.43 -4.60 -2.51
CA ARG A 67 3.64 -3.69 -3.35
C ARG A 67 2.88 -4.44 -4.45
N ALA A 68 3.55 -5.31 -5.20
CA ALA A 68 2.91 -6.08 -6.28
C ALA A 68 1.78 -6.98 -5.76
N PHE A 69 1.98 -7.59 -4.59
CA PHE A 69 0.94 -8.37 -3.91
C PHE A 69 -0.27 -7.51 -3.53
N LEU A 70 -0.04 -6.34 -2.91
CA LEU A 70 -1.10 -5.40 -2.53
C LEU A 70 -1.89 -4.90 -3.75
N GLN A 71 -1.19 -4.53 -4.83
CA GLN A 71 -1.81 -4.09 -6.07
C GLN A 71 -2.69 -5.18 -6.69
N SER A 72 -2.23 -6.43 -6.69
CA SER A 72 -3.02 -7.57 -7.14
C SER A 72 -4.28 -7.74 -6.29
N LYS A 73 -4.16 -7.78 -4.95
CA LYS A 73 -5.30 -8.02 -4.05
C LYS A 73 -6.33 -6.90 -4.06
N ILE A 74 -5.90 -5.64 -4.05
CA ILE A 74 -6.79 -4.47 -4.10
C ILE A 74 -7.51 -4.39 -5.45
N GLY A 75 -6.84 -4.76 -6.55
CA GLY A 75 -7.47 -4.82 -7.87
C GLY A 75 -8.64 -5.80 -7.96
N HIS A 76 -8.66 -6.86 -7.15
CA HIS A 76 -9.77 -7.83 -7.08
C HIS A 76 -10.92 -7.37 -6.18
N LEU A 77 -10.77 -6.28 -5.42
CA LEU A 77 -11.83 -5.70 -4.57
C LEU A 77 -12.72 -4.70 -5.31
N ARG A 78 -12.36 -4.39 -6.56
CA ARG A 78 -13.10 -3.50 -7.47
C ARG A 78 -14.36 -4.19 -8.00
#